data_AF-T0ZSL1-F1
#
_entry.id   AF-T0ZSL1-F1
#
_cell.length_a   1.000
_cell.length_b   1.000
_cell.length_c   1.000
_cell.angle_alpha   90.00
_cell.angle_beta   90.00
_cell.angle_gamma   90.00
#
_symmetry.space_group_name_H-M   'P 1'
#
loop_
_entity.id
_entity.type
_entity.pdbx_description
1 polymer ?
#
loop_
_entity_poly.entity_id
_entity_poly.type
_entity_poly.pdbx_seq_one_letter_code
_entity_poly.pdbx_strand_id
1 'polypeptide(L)'
;MTRIDFYTHVVDKVPVALQLTCKAWAQGLPVWLRVPDEVMAQQLDQRLWTHPQAEFVPHCRSDHALAAETPIVIDALEMEPRSHRVLINLRSDPPLYFAPFRTSGGNRQ
;
A
#
# COMPACT_ATOMS: atom_id res chain seq x y z
N MET A 1 5.60 -14.38 -12.53
CA MET A 1 4.54 -14.80 -11.58
C MET A 1 4.36 -13.71 -10.54
N THR A 2 3.13 -13.38 -10.19
CA THR A 2 2.81 -12.40 -9.14
C THR A 2 2.91 -13.08 -7.76
N ARG A 3 3.60 -12.46 -6.81
CA ARG A 3 3.65 -12.90 -5.40
C ARG A 3 2.59 -12.16 -4.61
N ILE A 4 1.85 -12.88 -3.77
CA ILE A 4 0.81 -12.33 -2.91
C ILE A 4 1.08 -12.86 -1.50
N ASP A 5 1.16 -11.95 -0.53
CA ASP A 5 1.33 -12.26 0.88
C ASP A 5 0.12 -11.69 1.65
N PHE A 6 -0.41 -12.44 2.62
CA PHE A 6 -1.50 -11.99 3.48
C PHE A 6 -0.98 -11.78 4.90
N TYR A 7 -1.28 -10.62 5.47
CA TYR A 7 -0.98 -10.29 6.87
C TYR A 7 -2.28 -10.37 7.68
N THR A 8 -2.42 -11.42 8.48
CA THR A 8 -3.62 -11.71 9.29
C THR A 8 -3.34 -11.47 10.78
N HIS A 9 -4.39 -11.48 11.60
CA HIS A 9 -4.31 -11.22 13.05
C HIS A 9 -3.72 -9.85 13.44
N VAL A 10 -3.87 -8.88 12.54
CA VAL A 10 -3.39 -7.50 12.74
C VAL A 10 -4.52 -6.68 13.37
N VAL A 11 -4.30 -6.19 14.60
CA VAL A 11 -5.28 -5.35 15.32
C VAL A 11 -5.40 -3.97 14.69
N ASP A 12 -4.28 -3.34 14.35
CA ASP A 12 -4.20 -2.07 13.62
C ASP A 12 -3.38 -2.27 12.34
N LYS A 13 -4.01 -2.04 11.19
CA LYS A 13 -3.39 -2.22 9.88
C LYS A 13 -2.34 -1.15 9.56
N VAL A 14 -2.44 0.04 10.19
CA VAL A 14 -1.60 1.20 9.85
C VAL A 14 -0.11 0.93 10.13
N PRO A 15 0.31 0.45 11.32
CA PRO A 15 1.72 0.10 11.57
C PRO A 15 2.29 -0.91 10.58
N VAL A 16 1.51 -1.93 10.23
CA VAL A 16 1.94 -2.97 9.27
C VAL A 16 2.10 -2.36 7.88
N ALA A 17 1.13 -1.56 7.43
CA ALA A 17 1.21 -0.87 6.14
C ALA A 17 2.44 0.05 6.06
N LEU A 18 2.73 0.82 7.12
CA LEU A 18 3.93 1.66 7.20
C LEU A 18 5.21 0.84 7.05
N GLN A 19 5.33 -0.25 7.81
CA GLN A 19 6.51 -1.11 7.76
C GLN A 19 6.71 -1.71 6.36
N LEU A 20 5.63 -2.16 5.72
CA LEU A 20 5.68 -2.72 4.37
C LEU A 20 6.05 -1.67 3.33
N THR A 21 5.47 -0.47 3.41
CA THR A 21 5.82 0.65 2.53
C THR A 21 7.28 1.03 2.67
N CYS A 22 7.78 1.20 3.89
CA CYS A 22 9.18 1.55 4.13
C CYS A 22 10.12 0.44 3.64
N LYS A 23 9.78 -0.83 3.89
CA LYS A 23 10.56 -1.97 3.41
C LYS A 23 10.61 -2.07 1.88
N ALA A 24 9.50 -1.81 1.20
CA ALA A 24 9.44 -1.80 -0.26
C ALA A 24 10.20 -0.59 -0.84
N TRP A 25 10.05 0.58 -0.22
CA TRP A 25 10.79 1.79 -0.58
C TRP A 25 12.31 1.60 -0.49
N ALA A 26 12.79 1.02 0.61
CA ALA A 26 14.21 0.69 0.80
C ALA A 26 14.75 -0.30 -0.25
N GLN A 27 13.88 -1.02 -0.96
CA GLN A 27 14.23 -1.91 -2.08
C GLN A 27 14.09 -1.24 -3.45
N GLY A 28 13.78 0.07 -3.50
CA GLY A 28 13.54 0.81 -4.73
C GLY A 28 12.25 0.41 -5.45
N LEU A 29 11.27 -0.14 -4.73
CA LEU A 29 10.00 -0.58 -5.30
C LEU A 29 8.92 0.49 -5.09
N PRO A 30 8.28 1.01 -6.15
CA PRO A 30 7.16 1.93 -6.02
C PRO A 30 5.92 1.21 -5.47
N VAL A 31 5.22 1.88 -4.54
CA VAL A 31 4.14 1.32 -3.71
C VAL A 31 2.82 2.06 -3.95
N TRP A 32 1.77 1.30 -4.24
CA TRP A 32 0.39 1.81 -4.22
C TRP A 32 -0.30 1.34 -2.95
N LEU A 33 -0.75 2.28 -2.11
CA LEU A 33 -1.52 2.02 -0.90
C LEU A 33 -3.00 2.23 -1.20
N ARG A 34 -3.77 1.14 -1.34
CA ARG A 34 -5.22 1.22 -1.53
C ARG A 34 -5.90 1.22 -0.17
N VAL A 35 -6.53 2.33 0.20
CA VAL A 35 -7.11 2.58 1.53
C VAL A 35 -8.63 2.73 1.47
N PRO A 36 -9.36 2.40 2.56
CA PRO A 36 -10.83 2.39 2.54
C PRO A 36 -11.45 3.78 2.53
N ASP A 37 -10.77 4.77 3.09
CA ASP A 37 -11.30 6.11 3.29
C ASP A 37 -10.18 7.15 3.46
N GLU A 38 -10.58 8.42 3.41
CA GLU A 38 -9.68 9.56 3.61
C GLU A 38 -9.09 9.64 5.02
N VAL A 39 -9.77 9.09 6.03
CA VAL A 39 -9.30 9.10 7.42
C VAL A 39 -8.04 8.25 7.53
N MET A 40 -8.08 7.01 7.06
CA MET A 40 -6.92 6.12 7.03
C MET A 40 -5.83 6.67 6.09
N ALA A 41 -6.24 7.24 4.96
CA ALA A 41 -5.30 7.89 4.05
C ALA A 41 -4.51 8.98 4.79
N GLN A 42 -5.18 9.88 5.53
CA GLN A 42 -4.55 10.98 6.26
C GLN A 42 -3.63 10.47 7.37
N GLN A 43 -4.04 9.42 8.08
CA GLN A 43 -3.21 8.79 9.10
C GLN A 43 -1.91 8.21 8.53
N LEU A 44 -1.97 7.54 7.37
CA LEU A 44 -0.80 6.99 6.70
C LEU A 44 0.15 8.08 6.22
N ASP A 45 -0.38 9.15 5.62
CA ASP A 45 0.40 10.31 5.16
C ASP A 45 1.22 10.93 6.32
N GLN A 46 0.55 11.28 7.41
CA GLN A 46 1.21 11.85 8.59
C GLN A 46 2.28 10.92 9.19
N ARG A 47 1.98 9.61 9.26
CA ARG A 47 2.90 8.64 9.84
C ARG A 47 4.09 8.34 8.93
N LEU A 48 3.93 8.34 7.62
CA LEU A 48 5.04 8.17 6.68
C LEU A 48 6.03 9.34 6.78
N TRP A 49 5.54 10.57 7.02
CA TRP A 49 6.41 11.72 7.26
C TRP A 49 7.17 11.69 8.58
N THR A 50 6.58 11.07 9.62
CA THR A 50 7.10 11.11 10.99
C THR A 50 7.78 9.81 11.42
N HIS A 51 7.83 8.80 10.56
CA HIS A 51 8.36 7.49 10.91
C HIS A 51 9.90 7.54 11.07
N PRO A 52 10.44 7.35 12.29
CA PRO A 52 11.85 7.61 12.57
C PRO A 52 12.81 6.59 11.94
N GLN A 53 12.32 5.43 11.53
CA GLN A 53 13.13 4.36 10.92
C GLN A 53 13.19 4.43 9.40
N ALA A 54 12.40 5.32 8.77
CA ALA A 54 12.47 5.51 7.34
C ALA A 54 13.26 6.80 7.04
N GLU A 55 14.38 6.64 6.34
CA GLU A 55 14.91 7.73 5.54
C GLU A 55 13.79 8.20 4.61
N PHE A 56 13.69 9.52 4.39
CA PHE A 56 12.66 10.20 3.61
C PHE A 56 11.86 9.31 2.64
N VAL A 57 10.55 9.21 2.87
CA VAL A 57 9.62 8.37 2.09
C VAL A 57 8.77 9.27 1.20
N PRO A 58 9.13 9.51 -0.08
CA PRO A 58 8.40 10.41 -0.96
C PRO A 58 7.02 9.82 -1.29
N HIS A 59 5.96 10.45 -0.77
CA HIS A 59 4.60 10.00 -0.98
C HIS A 59 3.63 11.17 -1.23
N CYS A 60 2.51 10.87 -1.87
CA CYS A 60 1.40 11.81 -2.03
C CYS A 60 0.06 11.07 -2.18
N ARG A 61 -1.03 11.84 -2.24
CA ARG A 61 -2.36 11.32 -2.61
C ARG A 61 -2.45 10.96 -4.10
N SER A 62 -3.40 10.09 -4.46
CA SER A 62 -3.66 9.70 -5.85
C SER A 62 -4.22 10.81 -6.72
N ASP A 63 -4.85 11.83 -6.13
CA ASP A 63 -5.35 13.03 -6.81
C ASP A 63 -4.33 14.18 -6.87
N HIS A 64 -3.16 14.02 -6.25
CA HIS A 64 -2.11 15.04 -6.27
C HIS A 64 -1.51 15.19 -7.68
N ALA A 65 -1.17 16.41 -8.10
CA ALA A 65 -0.64 16.68 -9.45
C ALA A 65 0.61 15.87 -9.80
N LEU A 66 1.44 15.57 -8.79
CA LEU A 66 2.68 14.78 -8.94
C LEU A 66 2.48 13.27 -8.75
N ALA A 67 1.25 12.77 -8.57
CA ALA A 67 1.00 11.34 -8.33
C ALA A 67 1.52 10.42 -9.45
N ALA A 68 1.70 10.94 -10.66
CA ALA A 68 2.30 10.22 -11.77
C ALA A 68 3.81 9.93 -11.58
N GLU A 69 4.49 10.79 -10.82
CA GLU A 69 5.94 10.83 -10.65
C GLU A 69 6.37 10.41 -9.24
N THR A 70 5.46 10.45 -8.27
CA THR A 70 5.71 10.02 -6.90
C THR A 70 5.72 8.49 -6.80
N PRO A 71 6.76 7.87 -6.24
CA PRO A 71 6.88 6.41 -6.19
C PRO A 71 5.94 5.75 -5.17
N ILE A 72 5.40 6.50 -4.21
CA ILE A 72 4.47 6.00 -3.20
C ILE A 72 3.19 6.83 -3.26
N VAL A 73 2.09 6.17 -3.57
CA VAL A 73 0.78 6.83 -3.71
C VAL A 73 -0.21 6.23 -2.72
N ILE A 74 -0.91 7.10 -2.00
CA ILE A 74 -2.02 6.75 -1.11
C ILE A 74 -3.32 7.02 -1.86
N ASP A 75 -4.11 5.98 -2.09
CA ASP A 75 -5.31 6.02 -2.92
C ASP A 75 -6.56 5.58 -2.15
N ALA A 76 -7.43 6.55 -1.87
CA ALA A 76 -8.78 6.35 -1.36
C ALA A 76 -9.86 6.39 -2.46
N LEU A 77 -9.48 6.75 -3.69
CA LEU A 77 -10.38 7.08 -4.79
C LEU A 77 -10.56 5.93 -5.79
N GLU A 78 -9.99 4.76 -5.50
CA GLU A 78 -10.04 3.57 -6.37
C GLU A 78 -9.43 3.81 -7.77
N MET A 79 -8.40 4.65 -7.83
CA MET A 79 -7.68 4.89 -9.06
C MET A 79 -6.82 3.68 -9.45
N GLU A 80 -6.54 3.53 -10.74
CA GLU A 80 -5.66 2.47 -11.21
C GLU A 80 -4.18 2.81 -10.96
N PRO A 81 -3.40 1.88 -10.36
CA PRO A 81 -1.97 2.04 -10.20
C PRO A 81 -1.30 2.14 -11.58
N ARG A 82 -0.42 3.12 -11.75
CA ARG A 82 0.31 3.32 -13.02
C ARG A 82 1.59 2.48 -13.11
N SER A 83 2.69 2.98 -12.55
CA SER A 83 4.03 2.37 -12.62
C SER A 83 4.40 1.59 -11.35
N HIS A 84 3.44 1.35 -10.46
CA HIS A 84 3.67 0.77 -9.14
C HIS A 84 3.92 -0.74 -9.21
N ARG A 85 4.89 -1.23 -8.44
CA ARG A 85 5.32 -2.63 -8.45
C ARG A 85 4.84 -3.41 -7.23
N VAL A 86 4.43 -2.70 -6.18
CA VAL A 86 3.87 -3.26 -4.96
C VAL A 86 2.49 -2.63 -4.72
N LEU A 87 1.49 -3.47 -4.47
CA LEU A 87 0.16 -3.04 -4.06
C LEU A 87 -0.07 -3.49 -2.62
N ILE A 88 -0.28 -2.55 -1.72
CA ILE A 88 -0.72 -2.81 -0.35
C ILE A 88 -2.21 -2.50 -0.29
N ASN A 89 -3.04 -3.54 -0.27
CA ASN A 89 -4.49 -3.41 -0.20
C ASN A 89 -4.95 -3.45 1.27
N LEU A 90 -5.50 -2.34 1.76
CA LEU A 90 -6.04 -2.21 3.11
C LEU A 90 -7.56 -2.29 3.16
N ARG A 91 -8.21 -2.29 1.99
CA ARG A 91 -9.64 -2.47 1.80
C ARG A 91 -10.06 -3.93 1.96
N SER A 92 -11.33 -4.15 2.25
CA SER A 92 -11.92 -5.49 2.40
C SER A 92 -12.18 -6.16 1.04
N ASP A 93 -12.34 -5.36 0.00
CA ASP A 93 -12.58 -5.83 -1.36
C ASP A 93 -11.26 -5.94 -2.17
N PRO A 94 -11.18 -6.90 -3.12
CA PRO A 94 -10.05 -6.99 -4.03
C PRO A 94 -10.06 -5.82 -5.03
N PRO A 95 -8.90 -5.43 -5.59
CA PRO A 95 -8.84 -4.41 -6.62
C PRO A 95 -9.54 -4.90 -7.90
N LEU A 96 -10.31 -4.04 -8.57
CA LEU A 96 -11.10 -4.40 -9.77
C LEU A 96 -10.22 -4.82 -10.96
N TYR A 97 -9.03 -4.24 -11.07
CA TYR A 97 -8.03 -4.55 -12.09
C TYR A 97 -7.19 -5.81 -11.76
N PHE A 98 -7.47 -6.47 -10.63
CA PHE A 98 -6.76 -7.68 -10.23
C PHE A 98 -7.63 -8.90 -10.57
N ALA A 99 -7.18 -9.69 -11.54
CA ALA A 99 -7.89 -10.92 -11.92
C ALA A 99 -8.02 -11.86 -10.69
N PRO A 100 -9.21 -12.41 -10.39
CA PRO A 100 -9.38 -13.28 -9.23
C PRO A 100 -8.57 -14.57 -9.39
N PHE A 101 -7.77 -14.92 -8.38
CA PHE A 101 -7.03 -16.18 -8.32
C PHE A 101 -7.79 -17.21 -7.50
N ARG A 102 -7.67 -18.47 -7.91
CA ARG A 102 -8.04 -19.62 -7.08
C ARG A 102 -6.98 -19.79 -6.00
N THR A 103 -7.37 -19.65 -4.74
CA THR A 103 -6.53 -20.03 -3.61
C THR A 103 -6.32 -21.55 -3.62
N SER A 104 -5.07 -21.99 -3.77
CA SER A 104 -4.70 -23.33 -3.30
C SER A 104 -4.44 -23.20 -1.81
N GLY A 105 -5.33 -23.80 -1.01
CA GLY A 105 -5.23 -23.77 0.45
C GLY A 105 -3.91 -24.38 0.91
N GLY A 106 -3.11 -23.56 1.59
CA GLY A 106 -1.86 -23.96 2.24
C GLY A 106 -1.82 -23.35 3.62
N ASN A 107 -2.51 -23.98 4.57
CA ASN A 107 -2.40 -23.69 5.99
C ASN A 107 -0.93 -23.85 6.41
N ARG A 108 -0.30 -22.81 6.94
CA ARG A 108 0.95 -22.93 7.69
C ARG A 108 0.84 -22.13 8.97
N GLN A 109 1.09 -22.89 10.04
CA GLN A 109 1.01 -22.57 11.46
C GLN A 109 1.90 -21.40 11.86
#